data_AF-A0A1Q7MPX0-F1
#
_entry.id   AF-A0A1Q7MPX0-F1
#
_cell.length_a   1.000
_cell.length_b   1.000
_cell.length_c   1.000
_cell.angle_alpha   90.00
_cell.angle_beta   90.00
_cell.angle_gamma   90.00
#
_symmetry.space_group_name_H-M   'P 1'
#
loop_
_entity.id
_entity.type
_entity.pdbx_description
1 polymer ?
#
loop_
_entity_poly.entity_id
_entity_poly.type
_entity_poly.pdbx_seq_one_letter_code
_entity_poly.pdbx_strand_id
1 'polypeptide(L)'
;MLIGLAGLVTTTVLGLRGADISRHVSYGIFSTMITLLAHSMMMFYLIGKGKAVKDAMAEHHVTGDYYRRIAAARKPVFSIATLAMAVTMTAAILGASVDTGVLPPMVHAMIAYGAIACNLAAVKIEIAALTASSQIVDEVNLLIGS
;
A
#
# COMPACT_ATOMS: atom_id res chain seq x y z
N MET A 1 -4.83 4.29 -2.48
CA MET A 1 -4.75 3.65 -1.15
C MET A 1 -6.04 3.82 -0.37
N LEU A 2 -6.41 5.05 -0.01
CA LEU A 2 -7.62 5.31 0.78
C LEU A 2 -8.90 4.78 0.13
N ILE A 3 -9.05 4.92 -1.19
CA ILE A 3 -10.19 4.37 -1.94
C ILE A 3 -10.22 2.84 -1.84
N GLY A 4 -9.08 2.18 -2.02
CA GLY A 4 -8.96 0.73 -1.89
C GLY A 4 -9.32 0.25 -0.48
N LEU A 5 -8.77 0.91 0.55
CA LEU A 5 -9.06 0.64 1.96
C LEU A 5 -10.54 0.86 2.30
N ALA A 6 -11.14 1.95 1.84
CA ALA A 6 -12.57 2.22 2.02
C ALA A 6 -13.43 1.15 1.33
N GLY A 7 -13.02 0.70 0.14
CA GLY A 7 -13.63 -0.42 -0.56
C GLY A 7 -13.55 -1.73 0.24
N LEU A 8 -12.38 -2.03 0.83
CA LEU A 8 -12.19 -3.21 1.68
C LEU A 8 -13.10 -3.19 2.91
N VAL A 9 -13.17 -2.06 3.61
CA VAL A 9 -14.09 -1.88 4.74
C VAL A 9 -15.54 -2.05 4.29
N THR A 10 -15.91 -1.47 3.14
CA THR A 10 -17.27 -1.56 2.60
C THR A 10 -17.65 -3.00 2.30
N THR A 11 -16.79 -3.76 1.60
CA THR A 11 -17.09 -5.16 1.28
C THR A 11 -17.17 -6.03 2.55
N THR A 12 -16.32 -5.80 3.55
CA THR A 12 -16.39 -6.52 4.83
C THR A 12 -17.71 -6.24 5.55
N VAL A 13 -18.16 -4.99 5.60
CA VAL A 13 -19.46 -4.63 6.20
C VAL A 13 -20.62 -5.28 5.44
N LEU A 14 -20.57 -5.31 4.10
CA LEU A 14 -21.58 -5.97 3.28
C LEU A 14 -21.64 -7.48 3.57
N GLY A 15 -20.48 -8.15 3.66
CA GLY A 15 -20.39 -9.58 3.96
C GLY A 15 -20.96 -9.93 5.35
N LEU A 16 -20.64 -9.12 6.37
CA LEU A 16 -21.14 -9.33 7.74
C LEU A 16 -22.65 -9.10 7.89
N ARG A 17 -23.22 -8.20 7.07
CA ARG A 17 -24.67 -7.93 7.08
C ARG A 17 -25.48 -8.96 6.28
N GLY A 18 -24.83 -9.95 5.66
CA GLY A 18 -25.49 -10.88 4.74
C GLY A 18 -26.10 -10.15 3.55
N ALA A 19 -25.47 -9.05 3.11
CA ALA A 19 -25.93 -8.32 1.94
C ALA A 19 -25.78 -9.17 0.66
N ASP A 20 -26.40 -8.72 -0.42
CA ASP A 20 -26.33 -9.38 -1.73
C ASP A 20 -24.90 -9.80 -2.11
N ILE A 21 -24.72 -11.10 -2.34
CA ILE A 21 -23.43 -11.74 -2.66
C ILE A 21 -22.77 -11.06 -3.86
N SER A 22 -23.56 -10.71 -4.89
CA SER A 22 -23.05 -10.05 -6.08
C SER A 22 -22.39 -8.72 -5.75
N ARG A 23 -22.99 -7.94 -4.85
CA ARG A 23 -22.42 -6.67 -4.39
C ARG A 23 -21.16 -6.91 -3.57
N HIS A 24 -21.20 -7.80 -2.58
CA HIS A 24 -20.04 -8.12 -1.75
C HIS A 24 -18.82 -8.51 -2.60
N VAL A 25 -19.00 -9.43 -3.55
CA VAL A 25 -17.95 -9.89 -4.47
C VAL A 25 -17.45 -8.77 -5.39
N SER A 26 -18.36 -7.99 -5.99
CA SER A 26 -17.98 -6.90 -6.91
C SER A 26 -17.14 -5.84 -6.21
N TYR A 27 -17.56 -5.39 -5.01
CA TYR A 27 -16.79 -4.46 -4.20
C TYR A 27 -15.46 -5.07 -3.72
N GLY A 28 -15.44 -6.37 -3.40
CA GLY A 28 -14.24 -7.09 -2.99
C GLY A 28 -13.17 -7.14 -4.08
N ILE A 29 -13.54 -7.54 -5.29
CA ILE A 29 -12.62 -7.59 -6.44
C ILE A 29 -12.14 -6.18 -6.79
N PHE A 30 -13.05 -5.22 -6.91
CA PHE A 30 -12.70 -3.85 -7.25
C PHE A 30 -11.74 -3.23 -6.22
N SER A 31 -12.05 -3.36 -4.94
CA SER A 31 -11.22 -2.82 -3.86
C SER A 31 -9.83 -3.47 -3.83
N THR A 32 -9.74 -4.78 -4.04
CA THR A 32 -8.47 -5.52 -4.16
C THR A 32 -7.62 -4.95 -5.30
N MET A 33 -8.19 -4.80 -6.50
CA MET A 33 -7.47 -4.26 -7.66
C MET A 33 -6.94 -2.85 -7.40
N ILE A 34 -7.77 -1.95 -6.89
CA ILE A 34 -7.36 -0.57 -6.55
C ILE A 34 -6.30 -0.54 -5.46
N THR A 35 -6.39 -1.43 -4.48
CA THR A 35 -5.40 -1.54 -3.39
C THR A 35 -4.04 -1.97 -3.93
N LEU A 36 -3.99 -3.04 -4.71
CA LEU A 36 -2.77 -3.55 -5.34
C LEU A 36 -2.13 -2.51 -6.25
N LEU A 37 -2.95 -1.87 -7.11
CA LEU A 37 -2.48 -0.81 -7.99
C LEU A 37 -1.85 0.33 -7.19
N ALA A 38 -2.52 0.80 -6.14
CA ALA A 38 -2.04 1.93 -5.39
C ALA A 38 -0.73 1.65 -4.65
N HIS A 39 -0.60 0.50 -3.97
CA HIS A 39 0.65 0.10 -3.33
C HIS A 39 1.79 -0.06 -4.33
N SER A 40 1.51 -0.64 -5.50
CA SER A 40 2.50 -0.78 -6.58
C SER A 40 2.97 0.59 -7.09
N MET A 41 2.03 1.50 -7.39
CA MET A 41 2.34 2.86 -7.82
C MET A 41 3.17 3.61 -6.78
N MET A 42 2.85 3.46 -5.50
CA MET A 42 3.59 4.11 -4.42
C MET A 42 5.04 3.61 -4.32
N MET A 43 5.27 2.30 -4.42
CA MET A 43 6.62 1.74 -4.45
C MET A 43 7.41 2.30 -5.64
N PHE A 44 6.83 2.29 -6.85
CA PHE A 44 7.48 2.86 -8.04
C PHE A 44 7.78 4.36 -7.90
N TYR A 45 6.85 5.12 -7.31
CA TYR A 45 7.04 6.53 -7.03
C TYR A 45 8.24 6.78 -6.12
N LEU A 46 8.38 6.02 -5.02
CA LEU A 46 9.52 6.14 -4.09
C LEU A 46 10.85 5.65 -4.70
N ILE A 47 10.80 4.69 -5.63
CA ILE A 47 11.97 4.31 -6.43
C ILE A 47 12.41 5.49 -7.29
N GLY A 48 11.47 6.07 -8.03
CA GLY A 48 11.69 7.23 -8.90
C GLY A 48 12.27 8.43 -8.15
N LYS A 49 11.68 8.80 -7.00
CA LYS A 49 12.17 9.91 -6.15
C LYS A 49 13.61 9.69 -5.68
N GLY A 50 13.94 8.48 -5.23
CA GLY A 50 15.32 8.18 -4.82
C GLY A 50 16.32 8.15 -5.97
N LYS A 51 15.89 7.78 -7.18
CA LYS A 51 16.74 7.90 -8.37
C LYS A 51 16.97 9.37 -8.72
N ALA A 52 15.93 10.19 -8.75
CA ALA A 52 16.04 11.62 -9.03
C ALA A 52 17.00 12.33 -8.06
N VAL A 53 16.93 12.02 -6.75
CA VAL A 53 17.88 12.57 -5.77
C VAL A 53 19.32 12.12 -6.03
N LYS A 54 19.52 10.83 -6.36
CA LYS A 54 20.87 10.33 -6.69
C LYS A 54 21.44 11.04 -7.93
N ASP A 55 20.63 11.19 -8.96
CA ASP A 55 21.03 11.79 -10.23
C ASP A 55 21.36 13.29 -10.02
N ALA A 56 20.51 14.03 -9.29
CA ALA A 56 20.76 15.43 -8.95
C ALA A 56 22.02 15.62 -8.08
N MET A 57 22.26 14.75 -7.10
CA MET A 57 23.50 14.79 -6.31
C MET A 57 24.74 14.57 -7.19
N ALA A 58 24.68 13.66 -8.15
CA ALA A 58 25.79 13.38 -9.05
C ALA A 58 26.06 14.53 -10.02
N GLU A 59 25.01 15.15 -10.57
CA GLU A 59 25.10 16.28 -11.49
C GLU A 59 25.68 17.54 -10.82
N HIS A 60 25.23 17.84 -9.60
CA HIS A 60 25.64 19.03 -8.86
C HIS A 60 26.80 18.80 -7.87
N HIS A 61 27.44 17.63 -7.92
CA HIS A 61 28.56 17.26 -7.03
C HIS A 61 28.23 17.39 -5.53
N VAL A 62 26.97 17.21 -5.16
CA VAL A 62 26.49 17.27 -3.77
C VAL A 62 26.91 15.99 -3.07
N THR A 63 27.73 16.12 -2.03
CA THR A 63 28.12 15.01 -1.16
C THR A 63 27.22 14.94 0.07
N GLY A 64 26.96 13.75 0.58
CA GLY A 64 26.09 13.55 1.74
C GLY A 64 25.41 12.19 1.73
N ASP A 65 24.51 11.97 2.71
CA ASP A 65 23.83 10.70 2.90
C ASP A 65 22.35 10.71 2.47
N TYR A 66 21.91 11.72 1.71
CA TYR A 66 20.52 11.91 1.26
C TYR A 66 19.96 10.69 0.51
N TYR A 67 20.74 10.10 -0.39
CA TYR A 67 20.33 8.88 -1.09
C TYR A 67 20.10 7.70 -0.12
N ARG A 68 20.99 7.55 0.88
CA ARG A 68 20.87 6.52 1.92
C ARG A 68 19.64 6.76 2.80
N ARG A 69 19.36 8.02 3.16
CA ARG A 69 18.19 8.42 3.94
C ARG A 69 16.88 8.12 3.19
N ILE A 70 16.79 8.42 1.90
CA ILE A 70 15.63 8.04 1.08
C ILE A 70 15.49 6.52 0.99
N ALA A 71 16.59 5.80 0.76
CA ALA A 71 16.57 4.34 0.69
C ALA A 71 16.05 3.72 2.01
N ALA A 72 16.47 4.27 3.16
CA ALA A 72 15.99 3.85 4.47
C ALA A 72 14.50 4.18 4.67
N ALA A 73 14.04 5.36 4.27
CA ALA A 73 12.65 5.79 4.42
C ALA A 73 11.67 4.93 3.62
N ARG A 74 12.05 4.49 2.40
CA ARG A 74 11.18 3.67 1.55
C ARG A 74 11.24 2.17 1.87
N LYS A 75 12.30 1.67 2.50
CA LYS A 75 12.48 0.24 2.83
C LYS A 75 11.26 -0.40 3.52
N PRO A 76 10.68 0.19 4.58
CA PRO A 76 9.51 -0.42 5.25
C PRO A 76 8.26 -0.44 4.37
N VAL A 77 8.12 0.47 3.41
CA VAL A 77 7.00 0.48 2.45
C VAL A 77 6.98 -0.81 1.64
N PHE A 78 8.13 -1.23 1.10
CA PHE A 78 8.20 -2.48 0.33
C PHE A 78 7.71 -3.69 1.13
N SER A 79 8.21 -3.84 2.36
CA SER A 79 7.85 -5.00 3.17
C SER A 79 6.38 -5.00 3.57
N ILE A 80 5.90 -3.90 4.16
CA ILE A 80 4.56 -3.87 4.75
C ILE A 80 3.47 -3.75 3.68
N ALA A 81 3.69 -2.99 2.61
CA ALA A 81 2.71 -2.91 1.53
C ALA A 81 2.65 -4.20 0.71
N THR A 82 3.76 -4.94 0.51
CA THR A 82 3.69 -6.28 -0.09
C THR A 82 2.89 -7.25 0.79
N LEU A 83 3.08 -7.22 2.11
CA LEU A 83 2.28 -8.01 3.03
C LEU A 83 0.80 -7.63 2.95
N ALA A 84 0.48 -6.33 2.97
CA ALA A 84 -0.90 -5.86 2.83
C ALA A 84 -1.54 -6.32 1.52
N MET A 85 -0.83 -6.22 0.40
CA MET A 85 -1.28 -6.74 -0.90
C MET A 85 -1.52 -8.25 -0.84
N ALA A 86 -0.60 -9.03 -0.29
CA ALA A 86 -0.71 -10.48 -0.19
C ALA A 86 -1.94 -10.90 0.63
N VAL A 87 -2.13 -10.33 1.82
CA VAL A 87 -3.27 -10.65 2.68
C VAL A 87 -4.59 -10.23 2.02
N THR A 88 -4.61 -9.10 1.32
CA THR A 88 -5.79 -8.64 0.57
C THR A 88 -6.15 -9.61 -0.56
N MET A 89 -5.16 -10.06 -1.33
CA MET A 89 -5.35 -11.08 -2.37
C MET A 89 -5.87 -12.38 -1.78
N THR A 90 -5.27 -12.84 -0.68
CA THR A 90 -5.72 -14.05 0.02
C THR A 90 -7.18 -13.94 0.44
N ALA A 91 -7.61 -12.81 1.01
CA ALA A 91 -9.00 -12.56 1.36
C ALA A 91 -9.91 -12.69 0.12
N ALA A 92 -9.56 -12.03 -0.98
CA ALA A 92 -10.36 -12.03 -2.21
C ALA A 92 -10.47 -13.42 -2.85
N ILE A 93 -9.37 -14.17 -2.93
CA ILE A 93 -9.35 -15.52 -3.52
C ILE A 93 -10.14 -16.50 -2.65
N LEU A 94 -9.94 -16.47 -1.34
CA LEU A 94 -10.63 -17.38 -0.42
C LEU A 94 -12.11 -17.04 -0.23
N GLY A 95 -12.55 -15.83 -0.59
CA GLY A 95 -13.97 -15.48 -0.61
C GLY A 95 -14.79 -16.44 -1.47
N ALA A 96 -14.28 -16.80 -2.65
CA ALA A 96 -14.94 -17.77 -3.53
C ALA A 96 -15.04 -19.19 -2.92
N SER A 97 -14.14 -19.54 -1.97
CA SER A 97 -14.19 -20.82 -1.26
C SER A 97 -15.25 -20.88 -0.16
N VAL A 98 -15.74 -19.72 0.29
CA VAL A 98 -16.90 -19.64 1.20
C VAL A 98 -18.17 -20.01 0.44
N ASP A 99 -18.32 -19.50 -0.79
CA ASP A 99 -19.49 -19.76 -1.65
C ASP A 99 -19.64 -21.25 -2.02
N THR A 100 -18.53 -21.99 -2.07
CA THR A 100 -18.52 -23.44 -2.35
C THR A 100 -18.60 -24.31 -1.09
N GLY A 101 -18.67 -23.70 0.11
CA GLY A 101 -18.75 -24.41 1.39
C GLY A 101 -17.44 -25.04 1.86
N VAL A 102 -16.33 -24.82 1.15
CA VAL A 102 -15.01 -25.39 1.50
C VAL A 102 -14.38 -24.63 2.68
N LEU A 103 -14.63 -23.32 2.79
CA LEU A 103 -14.09 -22.46 3.84
C LEU A 103 -15.21 -21.90 4.73
N PRO A 104 -15.10 -21.99 6.07
CA PRO A 104 -16.07 -21.34 6.96
C PRO A 104 -16.09 -19.82 6.77
N PRO A 105 -17.26 -19.16 6.74
CA PRO A 105 -17.38 -17.70 6.61
C PRO A 105 -16.59 -16.92 7.67
N MET A 106 -16.49 -17.46 8.88
CA MET A 106 -15.73 -16.85 9.99
C MET A 106 -14.24 -16.75 9.67
N VAL A 107 -13.67 -17.75 8.99
CA VAL A 107 -12.24 -17.74 8.60
C VAL A 107 -12.00 -16.65 7.55
N HIS A 108 -12.86 -16.55 6.55
CA HIS A 108 -12.79 -15.47 5.56
C HIS A 108 -12.90 -14.08 6.21
N ALA A 109 -13.84 -13.91 7.17
CA ALA A 109 -14.00 -12.66 7.89
C ALA A 109 -12.73 -12.27 8.68
N MET A 110 -12.08 -13.22 9.36
CA MET A 110 -10.82 -12.97 10.08
C MET A 110 -9.70 -12.52 9.14
N ILE A 111 -9.58 -13.14 7.97
CA ILE A 111 -8.59 -12.74 6.95
C ILE A 111 -8.91 -11.35 6.39
N ALA A 112 -10.20 -11.02 6.19
CA ALA A 112 -10.62 -9.70 5.75
C ALA A 112 -10.27 -8.60 6.77
N TYR A 113 -10.49 -8.85 8.06
CA TYR A 113 -10.03 -7.93 9.12
C TYR A 113 -8.51 -7.78 9.14
N GLY A 114 -7.78 -8.88 8.96
CA GLY A 114 -6.32 -8.87 8.79
C GLY A 114 -5.88 -8.01 7.61
N ALA A 115 -6.55 -8.13 6.47
CA ALA A 115 -6.29 -7.31 5.29
C ALA A 115 -6.47 -5.82 5.60
N ILE A 116 -7.59 -5.44 6.23
CA ILE A 116 -7.85 -4.04 6.62
C ILE A 116 -6.76 -3.52 7.57
N ALA A 117 -6.38 -4.30 8.57
CA ALA A 117 -5.33 -3.92 9.53
C ALA A 117 -3.96 -3.73 8.85
N CYS A 118 -3.56 -4.66 7.97
CA CYS A 118 -2.32 -4.56 7.21
C CYS A 118 -2.32 -3.34 6.28
N ASN A 119 -3.43 -3.07 5.59
CA ASN A 119 -3.56 -1.90 4.72
C ASN A 119 -3.50 -0.59 5.50
N LEU A 120 -4.09 -0.52 6.69
CA LEU A 120 -4.00 0.66 7.55
C LEU A 120 -2.56 0.89 8.02
N ALA A 121 -1.83 -0.16 8.37
CA ALA A 121 -0.41 -0.09 8.72
C ALA A 121 0.44 0.36 7.53
N ALA A 122 0.19 -0.19 6.34
CA ALA A 122 0.87 0.19 5.10
C ALA A 122 0.67 1.68 4.80
N VAL A 123 -0.57 2.18 4.83
CA VAL A 123 -0.89 3.60 4.59
C VAL A 123 -0.14 4.52 5.54
N LYS A 124 -0.06 4.18 6.83
CA LYS A 124 0.70 4.97 7.81
C LYS A 124 2.18 5.06 7.45
N ILE A 125 2.78 3.94 7.09
CA ILE A 125 4.21 3.86 6.72
C ILE A 125 4.46 4.60 5.40
N GLU A 126 3.55 4.50 4.45
CA GLU A 126 3.63 5.18 3.16
C GLU A 126 3.57 6.70 3.31
N ILE A 127 2.67 7.22 4.14
CA ILE A 127 2.60 8.65 4.46
C ILE A 127 3.91 9.11 5.09
N ALA A 128 4.43 8.38 6.08
CA ALA A 128 5.70 8.72 6.72
C ALA A 128 6.87 8.72 5.71
N ALA A 129 6.91 7.74 4.81
CA ALA A 129 7.92 7.66 3.76
C ALA A 129 7.81 8.80 2.73
N LEU A 130 6.59 9.23 2.37
CA LEU A 130 6.38 10.41 1.51
C LEU A 130 6.89 11.67 2.16
N THR A 131 6.51 11.92 3.40
CA THR A 131 6.94 13.12 4.13
C THR A 131 8.46 13.16 4.25
N ALA A 132 9.10 12.05 4.65
CA ALA A 132 10.56 11.98 4.75
C ALA A 132 11.24 12.15 3.38
N SER A 133 10.70 11.56 2.31
CA SER A 133 11.26 11.69 0.96
C SER A 133 11.12 13.11 0.41
N SER A 134 10.04 13.82 0.72
CA SER A 134 9.84 15.22 0.33
C SER A 134 10.83 16.13 1.05
N GLN A 135 10.98 15.97 2.37
CA GLN A 135 11.95 16.74 3.15
C GLN A 135 13.38 16.59 2.61
N ILE A 136 13.80 15.36 2.29
CA ILE A 136 15.12 15.10 1.73
C ILE A 136 15.31 15.75 0.35
N VAL A 137 14.26 15.74 -0.48
CA VAL A 137 14.30 16.40 -1.79
C VAL A 137 14.41 17.91 -1.64
N ASP A 138 13.68 18.50 -0.68
CA ASP A 138 13.74 19.94 -0.42
C ASP A 138 15.13 20.34 0.10
N GLU A 139 15.73 19.56 1.01
CA GLU A 139 17.11 19.75 1.47
C GLU A 139 18.13 19.72 0.32
N VAL A 140 18.00 18.76 -0.60
CA VAL A 140 18.88 18.66 -1.78
C VAL A 140 18.67 19.83 -2.74
N ASN A 141 17.42 20.23 -2.98
CA ASN A 141 17.12 21.36 -3.84
C ASN A 141 17.69 22.67 -3.29
N LEU A 142 17.69 22.88 -1.97
CA LEU A 142 18.30 24.05 -1.34
C LEU A 142 19.81 24.10 -1.55
N LEU A 143 20.50 22.96 -1.53
CA LEU A 143 21.94 22.88 -1.78
C LEU A 143 22.32 23.07 -3.25
N ILE A 144 21.41 22.75 -4.17
CA ILE A 144 21.61 22.91 -5.61
C ILE A 144 21.28 24.33 -6.07
N GLY A 145 20.26 24.95 -5.45
CA GLY A 145 19.80 26.30 -5.77
C GLY A 145 20.65 27.43 -5.16
N SER A 146 21.64 27.10 -4.33
CA SER A 146 22.65 28.01 -3.76
C SER A 146 23.92 28.00 -4.58
#